data_AF-A0A2V9W7B9-F1
#
_entry.id   AF-A0A2V9W7B9-F1
#
_cell.length_a   1.000
_cell.length_b   1.000
_cell.length_c   1.000
_cell.angle_alpha   90.00
_cell.angle_beta   90.00
_cell.angle_gamma   90.00
#
_symmetry.space_group_name_H-M   'P 1'
#
loop_
_entity.id
_entity.type
_entity.pdbx_description
1 polymer ?
#
loop_
_entity_poly.entity_id
_entity_poly.type
_entity_poly.pdbx_seq_one_letter_code
_entity_poly.pdbx_strand_id
1 'polypeptide(L)' 'MRGDDQQQNHMFSYLSPEMRVRKDHPLRAIRVMVDEVLTQLSRRFDMMYARVGRPSIAP' A
#
# COMPACT_ATOMS: atom_id res chain seq x y z
N MET A 1 -7.97 -15.29 18.02
CA MET A 1 -8.18 -16.14 16.82
C MET A 1 -6.85 -16.84 16.52
N ARG A 2 -6.91 -18.10 16.09
CA ARG A 2 -5.84 -19.12 16.16
C ARG A 2 -4.55 -18.79 15.39
N GLY A 3 -3.40 -19.04 16.03
CA GLY A 3 -2.06 -19.09 15.43
C GLY A 3 -1.01 -18.54 16.41
N ASP A 4 0.18 -19.14 16.47
CA ASP A 4 1.34 -18.48 17.08
C ASP A 4 1.50 -17.11 16.41
N ASP A 5 1.54 -16.05 17.22
CA ASP A 5 1.84 -14.71 16.74
C ASP A 5 3.33 -14.66 16.41
N GLN A 6 3.68 -15.10 15.20
CA GLN A 6 4.97 -14.78 14.62
C GLN A 6 4.97 -13.28 14.39
N GLN A 7 5.41 -12.54 15.40
CA GLN A 7 5.68 -11.12 15.27
C GLN A 7 6.69 -10.96 14.15
N GLN A 8 6.16 -10.66 12.97
CA GLN A 8 6.94 -10.33 11.81
C GLN A 8 7.70 -9.07 12.21
N ASN A 9 9.03 -9.19 12.37
CA ASN A 9 9.90 -8.07 12.74
C ASN A 9 9.44 -6.84 11.98
N HIS A 10 9.16 -5.75 12.70
CA HIS A 10 8.71 -4.49 12.12
C HIS A 10 9.68 -4.10 11.01
N MET A 11 9.32 -4.38 9.76
CA MET A 11 10.12 -4.00 8.59
C MET A 11 9.84 -2.53 8.30
N PHE A 12 10.02 -1.69 9.32
CA PHE A 12 9.90 -0.26 9.18
C PHE A 12 11.21 0.24 8.61
N SER A 13 11.14 0.84 7.43
CA SER A 13 12.28 1.49 6.83
C SER A 13 12.03 2.97 6.74
N TYR A 14 12.98 3.75 7.25
CA TYR A 14 13.04 5.19 7.03
C TYR A 14 13.39 5.55 5.57
N LEU A 15 13.66 4.54 4.73
CA LEU A 15 13.89 4.74 3.31
C LEU A 15 12.61 4.48 2.52
N SER A 16 12.16 5.49 1.78
CA SER A 16 11.13 5.33 0.77
C SER A 16 11.57 4.31 -0.30
N PRO A 17 10.63 3.59 -0.93
CA PRO A 17 10.94 2.65 -2.01
C PRO A 17 11.78 3.28 -3.14
N GLU A 18 11.58 4.57 -3.42
CA GLU A 18 12.31 5.32 -4.44
C GLU A 18 13.77 5.58 -4.05
N MET A 19 14.08 5.64 -2.76
CA MET A 19 15.47 5.71 -2.30
C MET A 19 16.18 4.36 -2.38
N ARG A 20 15.43 3.25 -2.40
CA ARG A 20 15.99 1.88 -2.50
C ARG A 20 16.25 1.46 -3.94
N VAL A 21 15.38 1.86 -4.87
CA VAL A 21 15.47 1.45 -6.28
C VAL A 21 16.07 2.60 -7.08
N ARG A 22 17.20 2.41 -7.76
CA ARG A 22 17.82 3.47 -8.59
C ARG A 22 16.87 4.01 -9.66
N LYS A 23 17.05 5.28 -10.06
CA LYS A 23 16.18 5.97 -11.03
C LYS A 23 16.14 5.30 -12.41
N ASP A 24 17.26 4.71 -12.83
CA ASP A 24 17.45 4.00 -14.10
C ASP A 24 17.08 2.51 -14.03
N HIS A 25 16.54 2.04 -12.90
CA HIS A 25 16.27 0.63 -12.72
C HIS A 25 15.02 0.18 -13.50
N PRO A 26 15.09 -0.91 -14.30
CA PRO A 26 13.98 -1.36 -15.14
C PRO A 26 12.71 -1.70 -14.35
N LEU A 27 12.84 -2.17 -13.11
CA LEU A 27 11.69 -2.42 -12.22
C LEU A 27 10.85 -1.17 -11.94
N ARG A 28 11.36 0.05 -12.10
CA ARG A 28 10.54 1.26 -11.90
C ARG A 28 9.39 1.39 -12.89
N ALA A 29 9.47 0.72 -14.06
CA ALA A 29 8.38 0.70 -15.02
C ALA A 29 7.08 0.13 -14.42
N ILE A 30 7.18 -0.83 -13.48
CA ILE A 30 5.99 -1.42 -12.85
C ILE A 30 5.20 -0.39 -12.04
N ARG A 31 5.89 0.57 -11.41
CA ARG A 31 5.24 1.60 -10.61
C ARG A 31 4.35 2.49 -11.47
N VAL A 32 4.85 2.90 -12.64
CA VAL A 32 4.10 3.72 -13.60
C VAL A 32 2.84 2.99 -14.05
N MET A 33 2.98 1.74 -14.48
CA MET A 33 1.83 0.93 -14.95
C MET A 33 0.79 0.75 -13.84
N VAL A 34 1.23 0.48 -12.60
CA VAL A 34 0.33 0.29 -11.47
C VAL A 34 -0.36 1.60 -11.07
N ASP A 35 0.36 2.72 -11.03
CA ASP A 35 -0.20 4.03 -10.68
C ASP A 35 -1.31 4.45 -11.66
N GLU A 36 -1.13 4.18 -12.95
CA GLU A 36 -2.17 4.41 -13.97
C GLU A 36 -3.43 3.58 -13.71
N VAL A 37 -3.27 2.28 -13.46
CA VAL A 37 -4.39 1.37 -13.20
C VAL A 37 -5.12 1.75 -11.90
N LEU A 38 -4.37 2.05 -10.84
CA LEU A 38 -4.96 2.46 -9.56
C LEU A 38 -5.72 3.78 -9.68
N THR A 39 -5.21 4.73 -10.47
CA THR A 39 -5.91 5.99 -10.75
C THR A 39 -7.26 5.74 -11.42
N GLN A 40 -7.31 4.83 -12.40
CA GLN A 40 -8.55 4.46 -13.07
C GLN A 40 -9.54 3.75 -12.13
N LEU A 41 -9.04 2.93 -11.20
CA LEU A 41 -9.85 2.21 -10.23
C LEU A 41 -10.30 3.05 -9.03
N SER A 42 -9.67 4.21 -8.78
CA SER A 42 -9.91 5.05 -7.59
C SER A 42 -11.40 5.30 -7.33
N ARG A 43 -12.17 5.70 -8.35
CA ARG A 43 -13.61 5.98 -8.20
C ARG A 43 -14.41 4.75 -7.75
N ARG A 44 -14.03 3.57 -8.23
CA ARG A 44 -14.68 2.31 -7.85
C ARG A 44 -14.35 1.96 -6.40
N PHE A 45 -13.10 2.19 -5.98
CA PHE A 45 -12.70 2.03 -4.59
C PHE A 45 -13.43 3.02 -3.67
N ASP A 46 -13.55 4.29 -4.07
CA ASP A 46 -14.26 5.31 -3.30
C ASP A 46 -15.72 4.94 -3.02
N MET A 47 -16.37 4.22 -3.94
CA MET A 47 -17.73 3.71 -3.74
C MET A 47 -17.79 2.51 -2.80
N MET A 48 -16.73 1.70 -2.72
CA MET A 48 -16.68 0.50 -1.87
C MET A 48 -16.26 0.82 -0.43
N TYR A 49 -15.48 1.89 -0.22
CA TYR A 49 -14.98 2.27 1.10
C TYR A 49 -15.97 3.16 1.87
N ALA A 50 -16.10 2.89 3.18
CA ALA A 50 -16.93 3.69 4.08
C ALA A 50 -16.31 5.09 4.29
N ARG A 51 -17.13 6.14 4.15
CA ARG A 51 -16.68 7.55 4.30
C ARG A 51 -16.17 7.91 5.69
N VAL A 52 -16.67 7.22 6.71
CA VAL A 52 -16.39 7.47 8.13
C VAL A 52 -15.40 6.46 8.73
N GLY A 53 -14.71 5.68 7.88
CA GLY A 53 -13.84 4.59 8.34
C GLY A 53 -14.64 3.41 8.91
N ARG A 54 -13.96 2.53 9.67
CA ARG A 54 -14.60 1.39 10.33
C ARG A 54 -15.00 1.80 11.75
N PRO A 55 -16.30 1.94 12.08
CA PRO A 55 -16.74 2.44 13.39
C PRO A 55 -16.27 1.58 14.57
N SER A 56 -15.91 0.32 14.32
CA SER A 56 -15.42 -0.62 15.32
C SER A 56 -13.94 -0.43 15.69
N ILE A 57 -13.22 0.53 15.09
CA ILE A 57 -11.83 0.85 15.43
C ILE A 57 -11.86 2.23 16.08
N ALA A 58 -11.59 2.25 17.39
CA ALA A 58 -11.47 3.50 18.13
C ALA A 58 -10.24 4.30 17.64
N PRO A 59 -10.29 5.64 17.69
CA PRO A 59 -9.18 6.50 17.26
C PRO A 59 -7.90 6.28 18.06
#